data_AF-A0A167HDB4-F1
#
_entry.id   AF-A0A167HDB4-F1
#
_cell.length_a   1.000
_cell.length_b   1.000
_cell.length_c   1.000
_cell.angle_alpha   90.00
_cell.angle_beta   90.00
_cell.angle_gamma   90.00
#
_symmetry.space_group_name_H-M   'P 1'
#
loop_
_entity.id
_entity.type
_entity.pdbx_description
1 polymer ?
#
loop_
_entity_poly.entity_id
_entity_poly.type
_entity_poly.pdbx_seq_one_letter_code
_entity_poly.pdbx_strand_id
1 'polypeptide(L)'
;MSGGCWEGEILAVGPEGPTTDRLLNALLGEGIKAHHSPFTKIVPTPERVQKQFQPPYSISVFCSAHAVSSFSSLLKENAINFSHLGELIAQGPTTATALTQLLSSLGIKGATIHQICNPPYSSPQIFDLICGLVQGEWKEEKMAVFQSDKGVDFLLSQGREKGADCHSIHCYTTCPITYPPSSLPLCEFVIISSLQQLSLWTSFIHSNTKSPDDSLEPKQYQQTKVIATSQRILSEAEKGNFSCLLSPSHDAESFVSLLKSFHMANLSSFIFVFENEGADKEGVEHLILADGGEITRRYEKGLSGFAAQVTDKALGDIAENKAKYHLKYFEADGRVTAFAGSLK
;
A
#
# COMPACT_ATOMS: atom_id res chain seq x y z
N MET A 1 -22.55 2.65 9.37
CA MET A 1 -21.28 3.19 8.87
C MET A 1 -20.58 3.82 10.06
N SER A 2 -19.71 3.06 10.72
CA SER A 2 -19.00 3.47 11.93
C SER A 2 -17.53 3.11 11.72
N GLY A 3 -16.77 4.04 11.15
CA GLY A 3 -15.32 3.93 11.06
C GLY A 3 -14.75 4.27 12.42
N GLY A 4 -14.07 3.31 13.04
CA GLY A 4 -13.23 3.59 14.21
C GLY A 4 -12.21 4.66 13.84
N CYS A 5 -12.14 5.72 14.63
CA CYS A 5 -11.36 6.90 14.30
C CYS A 5 -9.87 6.63 14.53
N TRP A 6 -9.15 6.19 13.49
CA TRP A 6 -7.70 6.07 13.57
C TRP A 6 -7.06 7.46 13.59
N GLU A 7 -6.28 7.76 14.63
CA GLU A 7 -5.61 9.07 14.81
C GLU A 7 -4.20 9.15 14.19
N GLY A 8 -3.64 8.04 13.70
CA GLY A 8 -2.31 8.02 13.08
C GLY A 8 -2.32 8.60 11.68
N GLU A 9 -1.37 9.51 11.39
CA GLU A 9 -1.21 10.11 10.07
C GLU A 9 -0.23 9.30 9.21
N ILE A 10 -0.53 9.17 7.92
CA ILE A 10 0.31 8.44 6.94
C ILE A 10 0.85 9.41 5.90
N LEU A 11 2.12 9.23 5.54
CA LEU A 11 2.73 9.86 4.38
C LEU A 11 2.84 8.87 3.21
N ALA A 12 2.09 9.10 2.14
CA ALA A 12 2.31 8.43 0.86
C ALA A 12 3.33 9.21 0.03
N VAL A 13 4.42 8.55 -0.39
CA VAL A 13 5.47 9.20 -1.22
C VAL A 13 5.54 8.67 -2.65
N GLY A 14 4.54 7.87 -3.04
CA GLY A 14 4.35 7.40 -4.41
C GLY A 14 4.23 8.54 -5.42
N PRO A 15 4.58 8.32 -6.70
CA PRO A 15 4.31 9.31 -7.74
C PRO A 15 2.80 9.60 -7.82
N GLU A 16 2.45 10.78 -8.33
CA GLU A 16 1.07 11.08 -8.71
C GLU A 16 0.55 10.08 -9.74
N GLY A 17 -0.71 9.66 -9.58
CA GLY A 17 -1.42 8.84 -10.55
C GLY A 17 -2.24 7.71 -9.93
N PRO A 18 -2.82 6.85 -10.79
CA PRO A 18 -3.95 5.99 -10.42
C PRO A 18 -3.68 5.04 -9.25
N THR A 19 -2.45 4.55 -9.12
CA THR A 19 -2.08 3.66 -8.01
C THR A 19 -2.11 4.39 -6.67
N THR A 20 -1.50 5.58 -6.61
CA THR A 20 -1.46 6.40 -5.39
C THR A 20 -2.85 6.96 -5.08
N ASP A 21 -3.60 7.39 -6.09
CA ASP A 21 -4.97 7.88 -5.91
C ASP A 21 -5.89 6.81 -5.31
N ARG A 22 -5.79 5.55 -5.79
CA ARG A 22 -6.53 4.43 -5.21
C ARG A 22 -6.16 4.18 -3.75
N LEU A 23 -4.87 4.22 -3.42
CA LEU A 23 -4.39 4.07 -2.05
C LEU A 23 -4.94 5.19 -1.15
N LEU A 24 -4.80 6.45 -1.55
CA LEU A 24 -5.29 7.59 -0.77
C LEU A 24 -6.81 7.54 -0.58
N ASN A 25 -7.56 7.17 -1.62
CA ASN A 25 -9.02 7.00 -1.53
C ASN A 25 -9.42 5.85 -0.62
N ALA A 26 -8.70 4.72 -0.64
CA ALA A 26 -8.96 3.60 0.26
C ALA A 26 -8.69 3.96 1.72
N LEU A 27 -7.59 4.68 1.99
CA LEU A 27 -7.28 5.21 3.32
C LEU A 27 -8.36 6.19 3.79
N LEU A 28 -8.74 7.15 2.95
CA LEU A 28 -9.78 8.12 3.25
C LEU A 28 -11.15 7.47 3.51
N GLY A 29 -11.50 6.44 2.72
CA GLY A 29 -12.75 5.68 2.89
C GLY A 29 -12.86 4.98 4.25
N GLU A 30 -11.73 4.79 4.93
CA GLU A 30 -11.60 4.16 6.24
C GLU A 30 -11.38 5.18 7.36
N GLY A 31 -11.51 6.48 7.07
CA GLY A 31 -11.31 7.56 8.03
C GLY A 31 -9.84 7.82 8.39
N ILE A 32 -8.91 7.29 7.61
CA ILE A 32 -7.47 7.34 7.88
C ILE A 32 -6.91 8.63 7.28
N LYS A 33 -6.26 9.45 8.11
CA LYS A 33 -5.63 10.69 7.63
C LYS A 33 -4.35 10.39 6.87
N ALA A 34 -4.36 10.66 5.57
CA ALA A 34 -3.22 10.45 4.69
C ALA A 34 -2.79 11.76 4.00
N HIS A 35 -1.49 12.01 3.98
CA HIS A 35 -0.84 13.07 3.22
C HIS A 35 -0.17 12.47 1.99
N HIS A 36 -0.15 13.23 0.90
CA HIS A 36 0.58 12.86 -0.30
C HIS A 36 1.69 13.86 -0.56
N SER A 37 2.91 13.37 -0.67
CA SER A 37 4.07 14.17 -1.05
C SER A 37 4.96 13.33 -1.97
N PRO A 38 4.82 13.43 -3.30
CA PRO A 38 5.49 12.54 -4.23
C PRO A 38 7.01 12.74 -4.21
N PHE A 39 7.76 11.68 -3.89
CA PHE A 39 9.23 11.71 -3.95
C PHE A 39 9.75 11.45 -5.37
N THR A 40 8.86 11.05 -6.26
CA THR A 40 9.19 10.74 -7.65
C THR A 40 8.13 11.29 -8.57
N LYS A 41 8.54 11.84 -9.70
CA LYS A 41 7.66 12.25 -10.79
C LYS A 41 7.81 11.30 -11.98
N ILE A 42 6.69 10.94 -12.58
CA ILE A 42 6.67 10.20 -13.84
C ILE A 42 6.68 11.20 -15.00
N VAL A 43 7.65 11.07 -15.88
CA VAL A 43 7.77 11.89 -17.09
C VAL A 43 7.65 10.98 -18.32
N PRO A 44 6.56 11.07 -19.09
CA PRO A 44 6.39 10.30 -20.31
C PRO A 44 7.52 10.59 -21.32
N THR A 45 7.93 9.58 -22.08
CA THR A 45 9.00 9.70 -23.09
C THR A 45 8.53 9.30 -24.49
N PRO A 46 7.54 10.01 -25.07
CA PRO A 46 6.89 9.60 -26.32
C PRO A 46 7.87 9.46 -27.49
N GLU A 47 8.85 10.37 -27.62
CA GLU A 47 9.87 10.27 -28.69
C GLU A 47 10.74 9.01 -28.58
N ARG A 48 11.02 8.53 -27.36
CA ARG A 48 11.78 7.28 -27.15
C ARG A 48 10.93 6.10 -27.56
N VAL A 49 9.67 6.08 -27.14
CA VAL A 49 8.71 5.05 -27.52
C VAL A 49 8.60 4.99 -29.05
N GLN A 50 8.44 6.12 -29.73
CA GLN A 50 8.33 6.16 -31.19
C GLN A 50 9.55 5.56 -31.90
N LYS A 51 10.76 5.76 -31.37
CA LYS A 51 12.01 5.18 -31.92
C LYS A 51 12.17 3.69 -31.64
N GLN A 52 11.67 3.22 -30.50
CA GLN A 52 11.80 1.84 -30.05
C GLN A 52 10.66 0.95 -30.54
N PHE A 53 9.49 1.53 -30.79
CA PHE A 53 8.29 0.82 -31.18
C PHE A 53 8.38 0.36 -32.65
N GLN A 54 8.53 -0.94 -32.82
CA GLN A 54 8.71 -1.63 -34.10
C GLN A 54 7.65 -2.72 -34.26
N PRO A 55 6.38 -2.35 -34.51
CA PRO A 55 5.31 -3.31 -34.75
C PRO A 55 5.55 -4.14 -36.04
N PRO A 56 4.86 -5.27 -36.23
CA PRO A 56 3.92 -5.90 -35.30
C PRO A 56 4.63 -6.75 -34.24
N TYR A 57 4.02 -6.84 -33.05
CA TYR A 57 4.43 -7.70 -31.95
C TYR A 57 3.44 -8.85 -31.79
N SER A 58 3.94 -10.03 -31.46
CA SER A 58 3.11 -11.18 -31.07
C SER A 58 2.69 -11.10 -29.60
N ILE A 59 3.55 -10.51 -28.76
CA ILE A 59 3.35 -10.38 -27.31
C ILE A 59 3.71 -8.96 -26.88
N SER A 60 2.80 -8.32 -26.14
CA SER A 60 3.01 -7.00 -25.53
C SER A 60 2.80 -7.06 -24.02
N VAL A 61 3.88 -6.89 -23.27
CA VAL A 61 3.88 -6.91 -21.80
C VAL A 61 3.91 -5.48 -21.26
N PHE A 62 2.92 -5.11 -20.46
CA PHE A 62 2.88 -3.83 -19.74
C PHE A 62 3.21 -4.02 -18.27
N CYS A 63 4.31 -3.40 -17.83
CA CYS A 63 4.82 -3.56 -16.47
C CYS A 63 4.15 -2.61 -15.45
N SER A 64 3.47 -1.56 -15.88
CA SER A 64 2.80 -0.63 -14.97
C SER A 64 1.64 0.13 -15.63
N ALA A 65 0.70 0.62 -14.82
CA ALA A 65 -0.35 1.53 -15.28
C ALA A 65 0.23 2.83 -15.87
N HIS A 66 1.38 3.30 -15.40
CA HIS A 66 2.09 4.45 -15.98
C HIS A 66 2.62 4.16 -17.39
N ALA A 67 3.09 2.93 -17.65
CA ALA A 67 3.49 2.52 -19.01
C ALA A 67 2.29 2.56 -19.96
N VAL A 68 1.13 2.05 -19.52
CA VAL A 68 -0.12 2.09 -20.28
C VAL A 68 -0.56 3.53 -20.57
N SER A 69 -0.58 4.39 -19.54
CA SER A 69 -0.96 5.80 -19.70
C SER A 69 -0.03 6.55 -20.66
N SER A 70 1.29 6.32 -20.55
CA SER A 70 2.27 6.98 -21.42
C SER A 70 2.16 6.50 -22.86
N PHE A 71 1.88 5.20 -23.06
CA PHE A 71 1.64 4.62 -24.37
C PHE A 71 0.32 5.12 -25.00
N SER A 72 -0.74 5.33 -24.20
CA SER A 72 -2.03 5.86 -24.66
C SER A 72 -1.88 7.22 -25.36
N SER A 73 -1.08 8.13 -24.80
CA SER A 73 -0.82 9.44 -25.42
C SER A 73 -0.22 9.30 -26.81
N LEU A 74 0.71 8.36 -26.98
CA LEU A 74 1.37 8.09 -28.26
C LEU A 74 0.41 7.48 -29.30
N LEU A 75 -0.48 6.58 -28.88
CA LEU A 75 -1.50 6.00 -29.78
C LEU A 75 -2.40 7.07 -30.39
N LYS A 76 -2.81 8.06 -29.58
CA LYS A 76 -3.66 9.17 -30.02
C LYS A 76 -2.94 10.10 -31.00
N GLU A 77 -1.64 10.32 -30.80
CA GLU A 77 -0.83 11.24 -31.62
C GLU A 77 -0.40 10.62 -32.96
N ASN A 78 -0.16 9.31 -33.02
CA ASN A 78 0.51 8.67 -34.16
C ASN A 78 -0.35 7.67 -34.95
N ALA A 79 -1.65 7.58 -34.65
CA ALA A 79 -2.60 6.65 -35.32
C ALA A 79 -2.09 5.19 -35.39
N ILE A 80 -1.38 4.74 -34.34
CA ILE A 80 -0.84 3.39 -34.29
C ILE A 80 -2.00 2.39 -34.20
N ASN A 81 -2.01 1.42 -35.11
CA ASN A 81 -3.01 0.36 -35.09
C ASN A 81 -2.76 -0.60 -33.93
N PHE A 82 -3.75 -0.71 -33.05
CA PHE A 82 -3.68 -1.57 -31.87
C PHE A 82 -3.58 -3.07 -32.22
N SER A 83 -4.04 -3.47 -33.42
CA SER A 83 -3.90 -4.86 -33.89
C SER A 83 -2.44 -5.32 -34.02
N HIS A 84 -1.48 -4.40 -33.93
CA HIS A 84 -0.05 -4.70 -33.96
C HIS A 84 0.55 -5.10 -32.60
N LEU A 85 -0.26 -5.19 -31.54
CA LEU A 85 0.24 -5.48 -30.19
C LEU A 85 0.13 -6.96 -29.78
N GLY A 86 -0.53 -7.80 -30.60
CA GLY A 86 -0.66 -9.23 -30.33
C GLY A 86 -1.35 -9.51 -28.99
N GLU A 87 -0.88 -10.55 -28.29
CA GLU A 87 -1.34 -10.92 -26.96
C GLU A 87 -0.95 -9.86 -25.92
N LEU A 88 -1.93 -9.33 -25.19
CA LEU A 88 -1.73 -8.30 -24.18
C LEU A 88 -1.54 -8.92 -22.81
N ILE A 89 -0.44 -8.56 -22.15
CA ILE A 89 -0.11 -9.07 -20.82
C ILE A 89 0.09 -7.92 -19.85
N ALA A 90 -0.65 -7.92 -18.76
CA ALA A 90 -0.51 -6.96 -17.67
C ALA A 90 0.23 -7.59 -16.49
N GLN A 91 1.19 -6.85 -15.92
CA GLN A 91 1.92 -7.33 -14.74
C GLN A 91 1.01 -7.61 -13.52
N GLY A 92 -0.05 -6.83 -13.35
CA GLY A 92 -1.02 -7.02 -12.27
C GLY A 92 -2.33 -6.25 -12.48
N PRO A 93 -3.27 -6.34 -11.52
CA PRO A 93 -4.65 -5.88 -11.68
C PRO A 93 -4.80 -4.39 -12.01
N THR A 94 -3.97 -3.53 -11.41
CA THR A 94 -3.99 -2.08 -11.69
C THR A 94 -3.58 -1.79 -13.13
N THR A 95 -2.55 -2.49 -13.63
CA THR A 95 -2.10 -2.37 -15.03
C THR A 95 -3.14 -2.92 -15.99
N ALA A 96 -3.77 -4.04 -15.66
CA ALA A 96 -4.85 -4.62 -16.47
C ALA A 96 -6.05 -3.70 -16.55
N THR A 97 -6.44 -3.08 -15.42
CA THR A 97 -7.53 -2.09 -15.41
C THR A 97 -7.22 -0.92 -16.33
N ALA A 98 -5.98 -0.39 -16.28
CA ALA A 98 -5.55 0.68 -17.16
C ALA A 98 -5.59 0.29 -18.64
N LEU A 99 -5.19 -0.94 -18.98
CA LEU A 99 -5.29 -1.47 -20.35
C LEU A 99 -6.75 -1.60 -20.80
N THR A 100 -7.64 -2.14 -19.96
CA THR A 100 -9.07 -2.25 -20.26
C THR A 100 -9.69 -0.89 -20.54
N GLN A 101 -9.35 0.12 -19.74
CA GLN A 101 -9.81 1.50 -19.94
C GLN A 101 -9.28 2.08 -21.26
N LEU A 102 -8.01 1.85 -21.59
CA LEU A 102 -7.41 2.26 -22.85
C LEU A 102 -8.14 1.64 -24.05
N LEU A 103 -8.30 0.32 -24.06
CA LEU A 103 -9.01 -0.42 -25.12
C LEU A 103 -10.44 0.11 -25.32
N SER A 104 -11.14 0.32 -24.21
CA SER A 104 -12.50 0.86 -24.23
C SER A 104 -12.54 2.27 -24.84
N SER A 105 -11.57 3.13 -24.51
CA SER A 105 -11.47 4.48 -25.08
C SER A 105 -11.16 4.51 -26.57
N LEU A 106 -10.57 3.43 -27.11
CA LEU A 106 -10.27 3.25 -28.52
C LEU A 106 -11.41 2.52 -29.27
N GLY A 107 -12.49 2.15 -28.57
CA GLY A 107 -13.61 1.41 -29.16
C GLY A 107 -13.28 -0.07 -29.46
N ILE A 108 -12.17 -0.59 -28.93
CA ILE A 108 -11.75 -1.98 -29.15
C ILE A 108 -12.50 -2.87 -28.17
N LYS A 109 -13.34 -3.77 -28.70
CA LYS A 109 -14.12 -4.73 -27.93
C LYS A 109 -13.55 -6.13 -28.09
N GLY A 110 -13.58 -6.92 -27.02
CA GLY A 110 -13.25 -8.35 -27.04
C GLY A 110 -11.76 -8.69 -27.05
N ALA A 111 -10.86 -7.72 -26.87
CA ALA A 111 -9.45 -8.02 -26.66
C ALA A 111 -9.23 -8.67 -25.29
N THR A 112 -8.53 -9.80 -25.27
CA THR A 112 -8.17 -10.52 -24.04
C THR A 112 -6.93 -9.88 -23.43
N ILE A 113 -6.99 -9.54 -22.15
CA ILE A 113 -5.83 -9.14 -21.36
C ILE A 113 -5.51 -10.29 -20.42
N HIS A 114 -4.34 -10.87 -20.58
CA HIS A 114 -3.80 -11.85 -19.63
C HIS A 114 -3.15 -11.10 -18.47
N GLN A 115 -3.35 -11.58 -17.26
CA GLN A 115 -2.78 -10.95 -16.07
C GLN A 115 -2.40 -12.01 -15.04
N ILE A 116 -1.45 -11.67 -14.17
CA ILE A 116 -1.25 -12.43 -12.95
C ILE A 116 -2.37 -12.08 -11.97
N CYS A 117 -3.09 -13.10 -11.50
CA CYS A 117 -4.20 -12.92 -10.55
C CYS A 117 -3.75 -12.93 -9.08
N ASN A 118 -2.55 -13.44 -8.78
CA ASN A 118 -2.05 -13.61 -7.40
C ASN A 118 -0.75 -12.83 -7.17
N PRO A 119 -0.61 -12.09 -6.06
CA PRO A 119 0.65 -11.48 -5.65
C PRO A 119 1.78 -12.52 -5.58
N PRO A 120 3.05 -12.14 -5.83
CA PRO A 120 3.60 -10.78 -5.84
C PRO A 120 3.68 -10.07 -7.21
N TYR A 121 2.94 -10.51 -8.24
CA TYR A 121 2.90 -9.84 -9.56
C TYR A 121 4.31 -9.59 -10.17
N SER A 122 5.13 -10.63 -10.20
CA SER A 122 6.57 -10.52 -10.50
C SER A 122 6.93 -10.87 -11.95
N SER A 123 8.09 -10.39 -12.42
CA SER A 123 8.61 -10.71 -13.75
C SER A 123 8.77 -12.22 -14.02
N PRO A 124 9.22 -13.06 -13.07
CA PRO A 124 9.23 -14.52 -13.26
C PRO A 124 7.84 -15.10 -13.54
N GLN A 125 6.82 -14.72 -12.76
CA GLN A 125 5.44 -15.19 -12.98
C GLN A 125 4.88 -14.74 -14.33
N ILE A 126 5.27 -13.54 -14.80
CA ILE A 126 4.87 -13.06 -16.14
C ILE A 126 5.53 -13.91 -17.22
N PHE A 127 6.79 -14.28 -17.03
CA PHE A 127 7.49 -15.15 -17.96
C PHE A 127 6.86 -16.55 -18.03
N ASP A 128 6.47 -17.13 -16.89
CA ASP A 128 5.75 -18.41 -16.84
C ASP A 128 4.39 -18.33 -17.57
N LEU A 129 3.66 -17.24 -17.38
CA LEU A 129 2.42 -16.96 -18.12
C LEU A 129 2.65 -16.90 -19.62
N ILE A 130 3.69 -16.18 -20.08
CA ILE A 130 4.05 -16.12 -21.50
C ILE A 130 4.38 -17.52 -22.04
N CYS A 131 5.15 -18.32 -21.29
CA CYS A 131 5.46 -19.71 -21.67
C CYS A 131 4.22 -20.58 -21.83
N GLY A 132 3.15 -20.33 -21.08
CA GLY A 132 1.87 -21.01 -21.24
C GLY A 132 1.07 -20.58 -22.48
N LEU A 133 1.30 -19.36 -22.97
CA LEU A 133 0.61 -18.79 -24.13
C LEU A 133 1.30 -19.15 -25.45
N VAL A 134 2.64 -19.19 -25.48
CA VAL A 134 3.41 -19.54 -26.68
C VAL A 134 3.35 -21.05 -26.91
N GLN A 135 2.52 -21.48 -27.86
CA GLN A 135 2.41 -22.88 -28.28
C GLN A 135 3.40 -23.19 -29.42
N GLY A 136 4.71 -23.26 -29.14
CA GLY A 136 5.70 -23.60 -30.17
C GLY A 136 7.13 -23.10 -29.92
N GLU A 137 7.90 -22.95 -31.01
CA GLU A 137 9.24 -22.34 -30.96
C GLU A 137 9.15 -20.83 -30.82
N TRP A 138 9.83 -20.28 -29.82
CA TRP A 138 9.88 -18.83 -29.56
C TRP A 138 10.67 -18.03 -30.60
N LYS A 139 11.35 -18.70 -31.54
CA LYS A 139 12.25 -18.06 -32.53
C LYS A 139 11.54 -17.12 -33.49
N GLU A 140 10.24 -17.29 -33.69
CA GLU A 140 9.43 -16.44 -34.55
C GLU A 140 8.69 -15.35 -33.75
N GLU A 141 8.78 -15.39 -32.42
CA GLU A 141 8.04 -14.46 -31.56
C GLU A 141 8.77 -13.12 -31.44
N LYS A 142 7.99 -12.05 -31.65
CA LYS A 142 8.44 -10.68 -31.38
C LYS A 142 7.74 -10.15 -30.14
N MET A 143 8.52 -9.90 -29.08
CA MET A 143 8.00 -9.50 -27.77
C MET A 143 8.39 -8.06 -27.45
N ALA A 144 7.41 -7.24 -27.07
CA ALA A 144 7.63 -5.90 -26.53
C ALA A 144 7.38 -5.86 -25.02
N VAL A 145 8.30 -5.23 -24.28
CA VAL A 145 8.12 -4.97 -22.84
C VAL A 145 8.05 -3.46 -22.61
N PHE A 146 6.87 -2.97 -22.23
CA PHE A 146 6.55 -1.57 -21.95
C PHE A 146 6.82 -1.24 -20.48
N GLN A 147 7.89 -0.48 -20.24
CA GLN A 147 8.42 -0.25 -18.90
C GLN A 147 9.05 1.14 -18.72
N SER A 148 9.49 1.46 -17.51
CA SER A 148 10.32 2.65 -17.26
C SER A 148 11.71 2.50 -17.87
N ASP A 149 12.44 3.60 -18.03
CA ASP A 149 13.87 3.60 -18.37
C ASP A 149 14.78 2.92 -17.34
N LYS A 150 14.30 2.70 -16.12
CA LYS A 150 14.95 1.89 -15.06
C LYS A 150 14.32 0.50 -14.89
N GLY A 151 13.62 0.00 -15.90
CA GLY A 151 12.99 -1.32 -15.89
C GLY A 151 14.00 -2.44 -15.65
N VAL A 152 13.51 -3.61 -15.23
CA VAL A 152 14.36 -4.78 -15.00
C VAL A 152 14.37 -5.63 -16.25
N ASP A 153 15.57 -5.90 -16.78
CA ASP A 153 15.76 -6.63 -18.05
C ASP A 153 15.41 -8.13 -17.99
N PHE A 154 14.95 -8.66 -16.84
CA PHE A 154 14.69 -10.08 -16.63
C PHE A 154 13.83 -10.71 -17.74
N LEU A 155 12.68 -10.10 -18.06
CA LEU A 155 11.77 -10.61 -19.10
C LEU A 155 12.43 -10.64 -20.49
N LEU A 156 13.20 -9.60 -20.80
CA LEU A 156 13.89 -9.48 -22.08
C LEU A 156 14.99 -10.54 -22.21
N SER A 157 15.78 -10.74 -21.15
CA SER A 157 16.84 -11.75 -21.10
C SER A 157 16.26 -13.17 -21.25
N GLN A 158 15.22 -13.49 -20.48
CA GLN A 158 14.58 -14.81 -20.54
C GLN A 158 13.90 -15.08 -21.89
N GLY A 159 13.26 -14.08 -22.49
CA GLY A 159 12.70 -14.21 -23.85
C GLY A 159 13.77 -14.44 -24.91
N ARG A 160 14.91 -13.74 -24.84
CA ARG A 160 16.05 -13.93 -25.76
C ARG A 160 16.70 -15.29 -25.60
N GLU A 161 16.81 -15.79 -24.37
CA GLU A 161 17.29 -17.15 -24.09
C GLU A 161 16.38 -18.23 -24.71
N LYS A 162 15.07 -17.96 -24.84
CA LYS A 162 14.14 -18.82 -25.59
C LYS A 162 14.19 -18.61 -27.11
N GLY A 163 14.82 -17.55 -27.58
CA GLY A 163 15.02 -17.24 -29.00
C GLY A 163 14.12 -16.13 -29.57
N ALA A 164 13.30 -15.46 -28.74
CA ALA A 164 12.43 -14.38 -29.21
C ALA A 164 13.21 -13.08 -29.52
N ASP A 165 12.69 -12.30 -30.47
CA ASP A 165 13.13 -10.92 -30.71
C ASP A 165 12.48 -9.97 -29.69
N CYS A 166 13.24 -9.65 -28.63
CA CYS A 166 12.76 -8.91 -27.46
C CYS A 166 13.13 -7.42 -27.49
N HIS A 167 12.13 -6.55 -27.46
CA HIS A 167 12.25 -5.10 -27.53
C HIS A 167 11.87 -4.46 -26.19
N SER A 168 12.77 -3.63 -25.65
CA SER A 168 12.46 -2.79 -24.48
C SER A 168 11.86 -1.47 -24.94
N ILE A 169 10.63 -1.18 -24.51
CA ILE A 169 9.91 0.06 -24.83
C ILE A 169 9.86 0.93 -23.58
N HIS A 170 10.70 1.95 -23.54
CA HIS A 170 10.81 2.88 -22.42
C HIS A 170 9.73 3.96 -22.53
N CYS A 171 8.64 3.74 -21.79
CA CYS A 171 7.43 4.56 -21.85
C CYS A 171 7.54 5.85 -21.04
N TYR A 172 8.32 5.83 -19.96
CA TYR A 172 8.50 6.96 -19.08
C TYR A 172 9.83 6.88 -18.33
N THR A 173 10.24 8.02 -17.77
CA THR A 173 11.35 8.16 -16.84
C THR A 173 10.82 8.52 -15.46
N THR A 174 11.43 7.97 -14.42
CA THR A 174 11.15 8.32 -13.03
C THR A 174 12.18 9.32 -12.51
N CYS A 175 11.78 10.58 -12.39
CA CYS A 175 12.62 11.67 -11.88
C CYS A 175 12.47 11.81 -10.36
N PRO A 176 13.55 12.03 -9.60
CA PRO A 176 13.45 12.32 -8.18
C PRO A 176 12.85 13.73 -7.95
N ILE A 177 12.10 13.86 -6.86
CA ILE A 177 11.69 15.15 -6.28
C ILE A 177 12.40 15.26 -4.94
N THR A 178 13.02 16.42 -4.69
CA THR A 178 13.69 16.72 -3.42
C THR A 178 12.89 17.74 -2.64
N TYR A 179 12.73 17.50 -1.34
CA TYR A 179 12.04 18.39 -0.44
C TYR A 179 13.03 19.15 0.44
N PRO A 180 12.79 20.45 0.71
CA PRO A 180 13.58 21.16 1.72
C PRO A 180 13.30 20.58 3.11
N PRO A 181 14.23 20.72 4.06
CA PRO A 181 14.02 20.33 5.46
C PRO A 181 12.71 20.89 6.03
N SER A 182 12.06 20.13 6.92
CA SER A 182 10.82 20.50 7.62
C SER A 182 9.58 20.79 6.74
N SER A 183 9.63 20.52 5.43
CA SER A 183 8.50 20.79 4.51
C SER A 183 7.45 19.69 4.42
N LEU A 184 7.74 18.53 5.00
CA LEU A 184 6.82 17.39 5.01
C LEU A 184 6.10 17.32 6.36
N PRO A 185 4.87 16.79 6.43
CA PRO A 185 4.23 16.53 7.70
C PRO A 185 4.92 15.37 8.42
N LEU A 186 5.07 15.51 9.74
CA LEU A 186 5.50 14.39 10.59
C LEU A 186 4.35 13.38 10.69
N CYS A 187 4.60 12.18 10.17
CA CYS A 187 3.61 11.09 10.13
C CYS A 187 4.11 9.90 10.94
N GLU A 188 3.17 9.06 11.41
CA GLU A 188 3.51 7.80 12.09
C GLU A 188 4.10 6.79 11.09
N PHE A 189 3.54 6.77 9.87
CA PHE A 189 3.93 5.86 8.81
C PHE A 189 4.34 6.59 7.54
N VAL A 190 5.29 5.99 6.81
CA VAL A 190 5.62 6.37 5.43
C VAL A 190 5.53 5.14 4.52
N ILE A 191 4.79 5.26 3.40
CA ILE A 191 4.61 4.16 2.45
C ILE A 191 5.67 4.25 1.35
N ILE A 192 6.55 3.24 1.28
CA ILE A 192 7.69 3.19 0.35
C ILE A 192 7.51 2.05 -0.65
N SER A 193 7.26 2.40 -1.91
CA SER A 193 6.96 1.47 -3.00
C SER A 193 8.14 1.13 -3.91
N SER A 194 9.29 1.79 -3.72
CA SER A 194 10.50 1.51 -4.49
C SER A 194 11.77 1.84 -3.70
N LEU A 195 12.90 1.21 -4.09
CA LEU A 195 14.21 1.53 -3.52
C LEU A 195 14.65 2.97 -3.80
N GLN A 196 14.22 3.56 -4.93
CA GLN A 196 14.50 4.97 -5.21
C GLN A 196 13.80 5.88 -4.20
N GLN A 197 12.53 5.59 -3.86
CA GLN A 197 11.81 6.34 -2.81
C GLN A 197 12.47 6.15 -1.45
N LEU A 198 12.89 4.92 -1.10
CA LEU A 198 13.61 4.67 0.15
C LEU A 198 14.90 5.49 0.25
N SER A 199 15.68 5.53 -0.84
CA SER A 199 16.91 6.32 -0.89
C SER A 199 16.63 7.81 -0.71
N LEU A 200 15.60 8.34 -1.37
CA LEU A 200 15.23 9.75 -1.25
C LEU A 200 14.68 10.10 0.15
N TRP A 201 13.89 9.20 0.76
CA TRP A 201 13.45 9.30 2.15
C TRP A 201 14.64 9.34 3.12
N THR A 202 15.58 8.43 2.92
CA THR A 202 16.81 8.39 3.71
C THR A 202 17.60 9.69 3.57
N SER A 203 17.79 10.19 2.35
CA SER A 203 18.47 11.47 2.10
C SER A 203 17.74 12.66 2.75
N PHE A 204 16.40 12.69 2.69
CA PHE A 204 15.58 13.71 3.35
C PHE A 204 15.84 13.72 4.86
N ILE A 205 15.76 12.57 5.53
CA ILE A 205 16.05 12.47 6.97
C ILE A 205 17.46 12.95 7.29
N HIS A 206 18.46 12.51 6.52
CA HIS A 206 19.86 12.93 6.74
C HIS A 206 20.09 14.43 6.52
N SER A 207 19.32 15.06 5.63
CA SER A 207 19.40 16.51 5.43
C SER A 207 18.80 17.29 6.61
N ASN A 208 17.76 16.73 7.26
CA ASN A 208 17.16 17.31 8.46
C ASN A 208 18.05 17.11 9.71
N THR A 209 18.88 16.06 9.79
CA THR A 209 19.78 15.82 10.95
C THR A 209 21.02 16.71 10.99
N LYS A 210 21.31 17.46 9.93
CA LYS A 210 22.49 18.35 9.84
C LYS A 210 22.17 19.83 10.03
N SER A 211 20.92 20.19 10.34
CA SER A 211 20.58 21.58 10.64
C SER A 211 21.23 21.97 12.00
N PRO A 212 21.98 23.08 12.07
CA PRO A 212 22.64 23.53 13.30
C PRO A 212 21.66 24.15 14.32
N ASP A 213 20.38 24.28 13.99
CA ASP A 213 19.35 24.63 14.96
C ASP A 213 18.90 23.37 15.72
N ASP A 214 19.26 23.32 17.00
CA ASP A 214 18.95 22.29 18.00
C ASP A 214 17.44 22.10 18.29
N SER A 215 16.54 22.62 17.45
CA SER A 215 15.10 22.47 17.60
C SER A 215 14.61 21.12 17.03
N LEU A 216 14.72 20.07 17.84
CA LEU A 216 13.79 18.92 17.99
C LEU A 216 13.37 18.03 16.80
N GLU A 217 13.51 18.40 15.53
CA GLU A 217 12.84 17.68 14.42
C GLU A 217 13.55 16.44 13.83
N PRO A 218 14.89 16.30 13.79
CA PRO A 218 15.50 15.20 13.04
C PRO A 218 15.27 13.81 13.64
N LYS A 219 15.11 13.74 14.96
CA LYS A 219 14.81 12.48 15.66
C LYS A 219 13.37 12.03 15.42
N GLN A 220 12.47 12.94 15.08
CA GLN A 220 11.05 12.62 14.90
C GLN A 220 10.81 11.85 13.59
N TYR A 221 11.42 12.26 12.48
CA TYR A 221 11.29 11.51 11.22
C TYR A 221 12.00 10.14 11.24
N GLN A 222 13.00 9.95 12.10
CA GLN A 222 13.60 8.63 12.33
C GLN A 222 12.65 7.66 13.07
N GLN A 223 11.67 8.19 13.80
CA GLN A 223 10.65 7.38 14.49
C GLN A 223 9.52 6.96 13.55
N THR A 224 9.38 7.59 12.38
CA THR A 224 8.39 7.21 11.35
C THR A 224 8.66 5.79 10.86
N LYS A 225 7.64 4.94 10.94
CA LYS A 225 7.71 3.54 10.52
C LYS A 225 7.56 3.43 9.01
N VAL A 226 8.42 2.63 8.38
CA VAL A 226 8.37 2.38 6.93
C VAL A 226 7.42 1.24 6.63
N ILE A 227 6.39 1.49 5.84
CA ILE A 227 5.58 0.44 5.22
C ILE A 227 6.20 0.10 3.86
N ALA A 228 6.96 -0.99 3.83
CA ALA A 228 7.61 -1.49 2.64
C ALA A 228 6.64 -2.33 1.80
N THR A 229 6.58 -2.09 0.50
CA THR A 229 5.67 -2.86 -0.38
C THR A 229 6.28 -4.16 -0.91
N SER A 230 7.53 -4.48 -0.55
CA SER A 230 8.18 -5.73 -0.96
C SER A 230 9.28 -6.10 0.03
N GLN A 231 9.60 -7.40 0.11
CA GLN A 231 10.68 -7.92 0.94
C GLN A 231 12.02 -7.24 0.63
N ARG A 232 12.27 -6.93 -0.65
CA ARG A 232 13.48 -6.24 -1.09
C ARG A 232 13.59 -4.83 -0.49
N ILE A 233 12.47 -4.09 -0.43
CA ILE A 233 12.43 -2.76 0.18
C ILE A 233 12.57 -2.87 1.69
N LEU A 234 11.88 -3.84 2.31
CA LEU A 234 11.95 -4.10 3.75
C LEU A 234 13.41 -4.31 4.19
N SER A 235 14.12 -5.24 3.55
CA SER A 235 15.50 -5.56 3.92
C SER A 235 16.46 -4.39 3.71
N GLU A 236 16.25 -3.54 2.71
CA GLU A 236 17.06 -2.33 2.54
C GLU A 236 16.71 -1.25 3.58
N ALA A 237 15.45 -1.13 3.99
CA ALA A 237 15.03 -0.19 5.02
C ALA A 237 15.56 -0.61 6.41
N GLU A 238 15.53 -1.91 6.72
CA GLU A 238 16.09 -2.46 7.97
C GLU A 238 17.61 -2.23 8.07
N LYS A 239 18.36 -2.33 6.96
CA LYS A 239 19.79 -1.94 6.92
C LYS A 239 20.01 -0.47 7.25
N GLY A 240 19.02 0.38 6.96
CA GLY A 240 18.98 1.79 7.34
C GLY A 240 18.55 2.04 8.79
N ASN A 241 18.34 0.99 9.60
CA ASN A 241 17.82 1.03 10.97
C ASN A 241 16.40 1.61 11.09
N PHE A 242 15.57 1.50 10.05
CA PHE A 242 14.17 1.88 10.13
C PHE A 242 13.34 0.79 10.82
N SER A 243 12.37 1.18 11.65
CA SER A 243 11.28 0.29 12.05
C SER A 243 10.35 0.10 10.86
N CYS A 244 10.08 -1.14 10.49
CA CYS A 244 9.40 -1.44 9.24
C CYS A 244 8.23 -2.41 9.40
N LEU A 245 7.24 -2.28 8.52
CA LEU A 245 6.17 -3.23 8.28
C LEU A 245 6.21 -3.65 6.81
N LEU A 246 5.91 -4.92 6.54
CA LEU A 246 5.78 -5.43 5.18
C LEU A 246 4.31 -5.44 4.77
N SER A 247 3.97 -4.74 3.69
CA SER A 247 2.67 -4.92 3.05
C SER A 247 2.60 -6.29 2.39
N PRO A 248 1.55 -7.09 2.64
CA PRO A 248 1.41 -8.42 2.06
C PRO A 248 1.20 -8.37 0.53
N SER A 249 0.77 -7.22 0.00
CA SER A 249 0.64 -6.99 -1.44
C SER A 249 0.87 -5.52 -1.82
N HIS A 250 0.77 -5.23 -3.12
CA HIS A 250 0.86 -3.89 -3.69
C HIS A 250 -0.52 -3.20 -3.89
N ASP A 251 -1.62 -3.77 -3.40
CA ASP A 251 -2.96 -3.18 -3.51
C ASP A 251 -3.39 -2.39 -2.26
N ALA A 252 -4.29 -1.43 -2.47
CA ALA A 252 -4.71 -0.45 -1.47
C ALA A 252 -5.41 -1.11 -0.27
N GLU A 253 -6.22 -2.13 -0.53
CA GLU A 253 -6.97 -2.91 0.44
C GLU A 253 -6.03 -3.64 1.41
N SER A 254 -4.94 -4.19 0.90
CA SER A 254 -3.93 -4.85 1.72
C SER A 254 -3.17 -3.88 2.63
N PHE A 255 -2.92 -2.64 2.19
CA PHE A 255 -2.37 -1.59 3.08
C PHE A 255 -3.34 -1.26 4.21
N VAL A 256 -4.62 -1.02 3.88
CA VAL A 256 -5.66 -0.75 4.88
C VAL A 256 -5.76 -1.91 5.88
N SER A 257 -5.77 -3.15 5.40
CA SER A 257 -5.85 -4.33 6.25
C SER A 257 -4.63 -4.47 7.16
N LEU A 258 -3.42 -4.21 6.65
CA LEU A 258 -2.20 -4.20 7.45
C LEU A 258 -2.31 -3.17 8.58
N LEU A 259 -2.73 -1.95 8.25
CA LEU A 259 -2.84 -0.85 9.21
C LEU A 259 -3.90 -1.13 10.28
N LYS A 260 -5.06 -1.67 9.88
CA LYS A 260 -6.07 -2.17 10.82
C LYS A 260 -5.51 -3.26 11.72
N SER A 261 -4.79 -4.24 11.18
CA SER A 261 -4.20 -5.32 11.98
C SER A 261 -3.13 -4.81 12.94
N PHE A 262 -2.35 -3.81 12.54
CA PHE A 262 -1.35 -3.16 13.39
C PHE A 262 -2.01 -2.37 14.52
N HIS A 263 -3.08 -1.64 14.22
CA HIS A 263 -3.86 -0.94 15.23
C HIS A 263 -4.50 -1.92 16.23
N MET A 264 -5.10 -3.01 15.73
CA MET A 264 -5.68 -4.08 16.54
C MET A 264 -4.64 -4.80 17.42
N ALA A 265 -3.42 -5.00 16.91
CA ALA A 265 -2.32 -5.59 17.68
C ALA A 265 -1.81 -4.71 18.82
N ASN A 266 -2.09 -3.40 18.79
CA ASN A 266 -1.78 -2.48 19.87
C ASN A 266 -2.96 -2.26 20.84
N LEU A 267 -4.07 -2.98 20.68
CA LEU A 267 -5.15 -2.95 21.65
C LEU A 267 -4.71 -3.66 22.93
N SER A 268 -4.93 -2.99 24.05
CA SER A 268 -4.73 -3.59 25.37
C SER A 268 -6.01 -4.25 25.82
N SER A 269 -5.92 -5.49 26.31
CA SER A 269 -7.09 -6.22 26.81
C SER A 269 -7.40 -5.78 28.24
N PHE A 270 -8.62 -5.33 28.49
CA PHE A 270 -9.11 -4.90 29.79
C PHE A 270 -10.42 -5.58 30.17
N ILE A 271 -10.64 -5.74 31.47
CA ILE A 271 -11.93 -6.11 32.03
C ILE A 271 -12.54 -4.89 32.71
N PHE A 272 -13.79 -4.57 32.35
CA PHE A 272 -14.58 -3.48 32.91
C PHE A 272 -15.62 -4.04 33.87
N VAL A 273 -15.59 -3.56 35.11
CA VAL A 273 -16.53 -3.96 36.17
C VAL A 273 -17.33 -2.76 36.64
N PHE A 274 -18.64 -2.88 36.61
CA PHE A 274 -19.59 -1.83 36.98
C PHE A 274 -20.15 -2.05 38.37
N GLU A 275 -20.54 -0.96 39.05
CA GLU A 275 -21.00 -1.00 40.44
C GLU A 275 -22.33 -1.76 40.63
N ASN A 276 -23.23 -1.70 39.65
CA ASN A 276 -24.56 -2.31 39.71
C ASN A 276 -25.12 -2.58 38.29
N GLU A 277 -26.29 -3.22 38.22
CA GLU A 277 -26.93 -3.58 36.95
C GLU A 277 -27.50 -2.37 36.17
N GLY A 278 -27.72 -1.23 36.83
CA GLY A 278 -28.22 0.01 36.23
C GLY A 278 -27.15 0.99 35.74
N ALA A 279 -25.87 0.60 35.79
CA ALA A 279 -24.77 1.38 35.24
C ALA A 279 -24.88 1.50 33.71
N ASP A 280 -24.39 2.62 33.15
CA ASP A 280 -24.40 2.90 31.71
C ASP A 280 -23.33 2.07 30.96
N LYS A 281 -23.54 0.75 30.94
CA LYS A 281 -22.70 -0.22 30.25
C LYS A 281 -22.73 0.01 28.74
N GLU A 282 -23.92 0.28 28.21
CA GLU A 282 -24.12 0.54 26.79
C GLU A 282 -23.33 1.78 26.35
N GLY A 283 -23.26 2.82 27.19
CA GLY A 283 -22.42 3.99 26.93
C GLY A 283 -20.94 3.67 26.84
N VAL A 284 -20.41 2.85 27.75
CA VAL A 284 -18.99 2.41 27.70
C VAL A 284 -18.74 1.49 26.50
N GLU A 285 -19.63 0.55 26.21
CA GLU A 285 -19.51 -0.34 25.06
C GLU A 285 -19.55 0.43 23.75
N HIS A 286 -20.47 1.38 23.63
CA HIS A 286 -20.55 2.24 22.45
C HIS A 286 -19.27 3.06 22.28
N LEU A 287 -18.68 3.55 23.37
CA LEU A 287 -17.41 4.29 23.32
C LEU A 287 -16.26 3.40 22.86
N ILE A 288 -16.13 2.19 23.41
CA ILE A 288 -15.11 1.21 23.02
C ILE A 288 -15.27 0.83 21.55
N LEU A 289 -16.48 0.49 21.11
CA LEU A 289 -16.75 0.10 19.73
C LEU A 289 -16.56 1.28 18.75
N ALA A 290 -16.92 2.50 19.16
CA ALA A 290 -16.71 3.70 18.35
C ALA A 290 -15.22 4.03 18.16
N ASP A 291 -14.37 3.69 19.12
CA ASP A 291 -12.91 3.90 19.03
C ASP A 291 -12.18 2.68 18.44
N GLY A 292 -12.91 1.71 17.89
CA GLY A 292 -12.32 0.54 17.22
C GLY A 292 -11.88 -0.59 18.15
N GLY A 293 -12.25 -0.55 19.43
CA GLY A 293 -12.12 -1.68 20.33
C GLY A 293 -13.15 -2.79 20.05
N GLU A 294 -12.99 -3.92 20.74
CA GLU A 294 -13.86 -5.09 20.57
C GLU A 294 -14.32 -5.62 21.93
N ILE A 295 -15.61 -5.93 22.07
CA ILE A 295 -16.14 -6.64 23.25
C ILE A 295 -15.85 -8.13 23.09
N THR A 296 -14.82 -8.63 23.77
CA THR A 296 -14.35 -10.01 23.63
C THR A 296 -15.16 -10.99 24.48
N ARG A 297 -15.74 -10.52 25.60
CA ARG A 297 -16.52 -11.38 26.50
C ARG A 297 -17.50 -10.61 27.36
N ARG A 298 -18.70 -11.15 27.55
CA ARG A 298 -19.70 -10.63 28.51
C ARG A 298 -19.80 -11.54 29.73
N TYR A 299 -19.95 -10.96 30.92
CA TYR A 299 -20.15 -11.71 32.16
C TYR A 299 -21.62 -11.62 32.57
N GLU A 300 -22.34 -12.74 32.52
CA GLU A 300 -23.79 -12.80 32.77
C GLU A 300 -24.15 -13.26 34.20
N LYS A 301 -23.17 -13.69 35.01
CA LYS A 301 -23.39 -14.15 36.40
C LYS A 301 -22.26 -13.72 37.33
N GLY A 302 -22.61 -13.12 38.47
CA GLY A 302 -21.69 -12.77 39.57
C GLY A 302 -20.93 -11.45 39.39
N LEU A 303 -20.77 -10.96 38.17
CA LEU A 303 -20.10 -9.68 37.85
C LEU A 303 -20.91 -8.93 36.79
N SER A 304 -21.26 -7.68 37.10
CA SER A 304 -21.86 -6.74 36.16
C SER A 304 -20.73 -6.14 35.30
N GLY A 305 -20.39 -6.75 34.16
CA GLY A 305 -19.26 -6.28 33.35
C GLY A 305 -18.96 -7.07 32.08
N PHE A 306 -17.87 -6.67 31.41
CA PHE A 306 -17.38 -7.30 30.17
C PHE A 306 -15.86 -7.15 30.03
N ALA A 307 -15.24 -8.03 29.26
CA ALA A 307 -13.89 -7.90 28.77
C ALA A 307 -13.90 -7.27 27.38
N ALA A 308 -12.94 -6.41 27.11
CA ALA A 308 -12.78 -5.77 25.81
C ALA A 308 -11.31 -5.54 25.47
N GLN A 309 -11.02 -5.56 24.18
CA GLN A 309 -9.80 -4.98 23.63
C GLN A 309 -10.04 -3.49 23.39
N VAL A 310 -9.14 -2.66 23.91
CA VAL A 310 -9.35 -1.23 24.04
C VAL A 310 -8.11 -0.48 23.59
N THR A 311 -8.31 0.65 22.93
CA THR A 311 -7.27 1.63 22.62
C THR A 311 -6.87 2.39 23.89
N ASP A 312 -5.67 2.97 23.91
CA ASP A 312 -5.22 3.81 25.04
C ASP A 312 -6.12 5.04 25.22
N LYS A 313 -6.68 5.57 24.12
CA LYS A 313 -7.57 6.72 24.13
C LYS A 313 -8.91 6.40 24.80
N ALA A 314 -9.63 5.39 24.32
CA ALA A 314 -10.89 4.99 24.95
C ALA A 314 -10.68 4.59 26.41
N LEU A 315 -9.55 3.94 26.74
CA LEU A 315 -9.19 3.66 28.13
C LEU A 315 -9.04 4.94 28.95
N GLY A 316 -8.35 5.96 28.42
CA GLY A 316 -8.21 7.28 29.03
C GLY A 316 -9.56 7.97 29.26
N ASP A 317 -10.40 8.03 28.22
CA ASP A 317 -11.73 8.65 28.28
C ASP A 317 -12.64 7.97 29.32
N ILE A 318 -12.60 6.64 29.38
CA ILE A 318 -13.33 5.85 30.38
C ILE A 318 -12.78 6.10 31.79
N ALA A 319 -11.47 6.21 31.93
CA ALA A 319 -10.82 6.48 33.21
C ALA A 319 -11.17 7.89 33.74
N GLU A 320 -11.16 8.90 32.88
CA GLU A 320 -11.51 10.28 33.22
C GLU A 320 -12.99 10.43 33.58
N ASN A 321 -13.86 9.65 32.93
CA ASN A 321 -15.30 9.67 33.15
C ASN A 321 -15.80 8.50 34.02
N LYS A 322 -14.92 7.88 34.82
CA LYS A 322 -15.21 6.68 35.61
C LYS A 322 -16.47 6.80 36.47
N ALA A 323 -16.68 7.97 37.09
CA ALA A 323 -17.86 8.24 37.93
C ALA A 323 -19.17 8.32 37.13
N LYS A 324 -19.13 8.87 35.91
CA LYS A 324 -20.30 8.95 35.02
C LYS A 324 -20.80 7.57 34.62
N TYR A 325 -19.87 6.66 34.35
CA TYR A 325 -20.20 5.30 33.91
C TYR A 325 -20.46 4.33 35.07
N HIS A 326 -20.44 4.80 36.33
CA HIS A 326 -20.55 3.95 37.51
C HIS A 326 -19.59 2.75 37.46
N LEU A 327 -18.38 3.00 36.95
CA LEU A 327 -17.39 1.97 36.74
C LEU A 327 -16.63 1.75 38.04
N LYS A 328 -16.74 0.55 38.62
CA LYS A 328 -16.10 0.19 39.89
C LYS A 328 -14.59 0.14 39.72
N TYR A 329 -14.14 -0.61 38.72
CA TYR A 329 -12.73 -0.66 38.30
C TYR A 329 -12.60 -1.29 36.91
N PHE A 330 -11.42 -1.12 36.33
CA PHE A 330 -10.98 -1.84 35.15
C PHE A 330 -9.50 -2.22 35.30
N GLU A 331 -9.12 -3.39 34.78
CA GLU A 331 -7.75 -3.90 34.87
C GLU A 331 -7.35 -4.63 33.60
N ALA A 332 -6.04 -4.74 33.36
CA ALA A 332 -5.54 -5.60 32.28
C ALA A 332 -6.02 -7.04 32.48
N ASP A 333 -6.49 -7.66 31.40
CA ASP A 333 -7.20 -8.96 31.34
C ASP A 333 -6.43 -10.15 31.96
N GLY A 334 -5.13 -9.98 32.25
CA GLY A 334 -4.29 -10.99 32.91
C GLY A 334 -4.39 -11.10 34.44
N ARG A 335 -5.01 -10.14 35.16
CA ARG A 335 -5.06 -10.15 36.66
C ARG A 335 -6.41 -10.53 37.26
N VAL A 336 -7.51 -10.35 36.52
CA VAL A 336 -8.87 -10.56 37.04
C VAL A 336 -9.25 -12.04 37.15
N THR A 337 -8.56 -12.98 36.49
CA THR A 337 -8.76 -14.42 36.73
C THR A 337 -8.57 -14.77 38.21
N ALA A 338 -7.73 -14.03 38.94
CA ALA A 338 -7.55 -14.21 40.39
C ALA A 338 -8.71 -13.60 41.21
N PHE A 339 -9.22 -12.42 40.85
CA PHE A 339 -10.28 -11.72 41.60
C PHE A 339 -11.70 -12.21 41.27
N ALA A 340 -11.98 -12.50 39.99
CA ALA A 340 -13.21 -13.20 39.59
C ALA A 340 -13.25 -14.64 40.11
N GLY A 341 -12.08 -15.27 40.29
CA GLY A 341 -11.94 -16.54 41.00
C GLY A 341 -12.31 -16.45 42.49
N SER A 342 -12.09 -15.29 43.13
CA SER A 342 -12.46 -15.03 44.53
C SER A 342 -13.89 -14.52 44.73
N LEU A 343 -14.62 -14.23 43.64
CA LEU A 343 -16.03 -13.83 43.65
C LEU A 343 -16.98 -15.03 43.44
N LYS A 344 -16.45 -16.26 43.38
CA LYS A 344 -17.24 -17.50 43.35
C LYS A 344 -17.70 -17.94 44.73
#